data_AF-A0A533B5I9-F1
#
_entry.id   AF-A0A533B5I9-F1
#
_cell.length_a   1.000
_cell.length_b   1.000
_cell.length_c   1.000
_cell.angle_alpha   90.00
_cell.angle_beta   90.00
_cell.angle_gamma   90.00
#
_symmetry.space_group_name_H-M   'P 1'
#
loop_
_entity.id
_entity.type
_entity.pdbx_description
1 polymer ?
#
loop_
_entity_poly.entity_id
_entity_poly.type
_entity_poly.pdbx_seq_one_letter_code
_entity_poly.pdbx_strand_id
1 'polypeptide(L)'
;MRRLAIHLAILSVMLGGCAAWTTPTPLNRPYFMLESGESKAFQSLAKKQESLALKCGETNSCDHVYFTRALIGLYESREVAEKYFGKVLAVAPKSQLAASSKAWIQLLQEREAPGAKSWPEAFLIAPALVDTNTSLAQTADRLVRDLLDREAIVQQLRSMKDGDSHAVEALQRELADRDRKIESLLSKKDQGRIAGDPTTVQSLQKQIAERDRKIEELSTQLEALKRIDQEMREKVRPIRPPSTATPVPVPDTTP
;
A
#
# COMPACT_ATOMS: atom_id res chain seq x y z
N MET A 1 -13.86 -78.90 43.43
CA MET A 1 -13.21 -77.61 43.81
C MET A 1 -12.20 -77.10 42.78
N ARG A 2 -11.22 -77.90 42.31
CA ARG A 2 -10.21 -77.43 41.31
C ARG A 2 -10.78 -76.91 39.98
N ARG A 3 -11.83 -77.53 39.43
CA ARG A 3 -12.45 -77.06 38.17
C ARG A 3 -13.18 -75.72 38.30
N LEU A 4 -13.80 -75.46 39.45
CA LEU A 4 -14.47 -74.18 39.74
C LEU A 4 -13.45 -73.05 39.89
N ALA A 5 -12.31 -73.32 40.52
CA ALA A 5 -11.21 -72.36 40.66
C ALA A 5 -10.58 -72.00 39.30
N ILE A 6 -10.47 -72.96 38.37
CA ILE A 6 -9.97 -72.71 37.02
C ILE A 6 -10.97 -71.86 36.22
N HIS A 7 -12.27 -72.12 36.33
CA HIS A 7 -13.28 -71.29 35.67
C HIS A 7 -13.36 -69.88 36.25
N LEU A 8 -13.23 -69.71 37.58
CA LEU A 8 -13.14 -68.37 38.20
C LEU A 8 -11.85 -67.63 37.79
N ALA A 9 -10.72 -68.31 37.70
CA ALA A 9 -9.47 -67.72 37.25
C ALA A 9 -9.55 -67.26 35.78
N ILE A 10 -10.15 -68.06 34.91
CA ILE A 10 -10.36 -67.71 33.50
C ILE A 10 -11.36 -66.54 33.38
N LEU A 11 -12.41 -66.50 34.20
CA LEU A 11 -13.34 -65.37 34.24
C LEU A 11 -12.63 -64.08 34.72
N SER A 12 -11.75 -64.16 35.72
CA SER A 12 -11.00 -62.99 36.20
C SER A 12 -9.98 -62.45 35.20
N VAL A 13 -9.42 -63.31 34.35
CA VAL A 13 -8.49 -62.90 33.28
C VAL A 13 -9.24 -62.24 32.12
N MET A 14 -10.48 -62.66 31.84
CA MET A 14 -11.32 -62.05 30.81
C MET A 14 -12.01 -60.75 31.26
N LEU A 15 -12.21 -60.53 32.57
CA LEU A 15 -12.70 -59.26 33.13
C LEU A 15 -11.58 -58.26 33.49
N GLY A 16 -10.30 -58.65 33.38
CA GLY A 16 -9.14 -57.79 33.63
C GLY A 16 -8.67 -56.98 32.42
N GLY A 17 -9.32 -57.12 31.27
CA GLY A 17 -9.01 -56.38 30.05
C GLY A 17 -9.67 -55.00 30.03
N CYS A 18 -8.85 -53.95 30.15
CA CYS A 18 -9.16 -52.55 29.81
C CYS A 18 -10.09 -51.77 30.77
N ALA A 19 -9.68 -51.60 32.02
CA ALA A 19 -9.99 -50.37 32.75
C ALA A 19 -8.96 -49.28 32.38
N ALA A 20 -8.94 -48.85 31.11
CA ALA A 20 -8.23 -47.63 30.73
C ALA A 20 -9.09 -46.44 31.17
N TRP A 21 -8.97 -46.05 32.44
CA TRP A 21 -9.46 -44.75 32.88
C TRP A 21 -8.81 -43.69 31.99
N THR A 22 -9.63 -42.95 31.25
CA THR A 22 -9.20 -41.85 30.40
C THR A 22 -8.57 -40.79 31.29
N THR A 23 -7.24 -40.79 31.38
CA THR A 23 -6.52 -39.72 32.07
C THR A 23 -6.74 -38.43 31.28
N PRO A 24 -7.07 -37.32 31.95
CA PRO A 24 -7.23 -36.04 31.29
C PRO A 24 -5.99 -35.71 30.47
N THR A 25 -6.16 -35.33 29.21
CA THR A 25 -5.02 -34.96 28.36
C THR A 25 -4.23 -33.84 29.04
N PRO A 26 -2.92 -34.00 29.29
CA PRO A 26 -2.11 -32.95 29.89
C PRO A 26 -2.09 -31.75 28.93
N LEU A 27 -2.28 -30.55 29.47
CA LEU A 27 -2.30 -29.32 28.68
C LEU A 27 -0.96 -29.12 27.93
N ASN A 28 0.16 -29.63 28.47
CA ASN A 28 1.51 -29.47 27.93
C ASN A 28 1.78 -30.33 26.69
N ARG A 29 0.74 -30.90 26.10
CA ARG A 29 0.81 -31.57 24.80
C ARG A 29 0.23 -30.66 23.72
N PRO A 30 0.76 -30.71 22.49
CA PRO A 30 0.16 -30.00 21.39
C PRO A 30 -1.22 -30.58 21.06
N TYR A 31 -2.07 -29.75 20.47
CA TYR A 31 -3.37 -30.16 19.96
C TYR A 31 -3.23 -30.89 18.62
N PHE A 32 -2.35 -30.40 17.74
CA PHE A 32 -2.00 -31.04 16.48
C PHE A 32 -0.56 -31.54 16.49
N MET A 33 -0.30 -32.65 15.80
CA MET A 33 1.05 -33.17 15.66
C MET A 33 1.74 -32.49 14.48
N LEU A 34 2.94 -31.98 14.70
CA LEU A 34 3.76 -31.37 13.68
C LEU A 34 4.80 -32.37 13.16
N GLU A 35 4.98 -32.42 11.84
CA GLU A 35 6.03 -33.24 11.26
C GLU A 35 7.42 -32.67 11.60
N SER A 36 8.40 -33.57 11.81
CA SER A 36 9.77 -33.17 12.18
C SER A 36 10.38 -32.15 11.20
N GLY A 37 10.07 -32.28 9.89
CA GLY A 37 10.54 -31.39 8.83
C GLY A 37 9.99 -29.95 8.92
N GLU A 38 8.81 -29.77 9.51
CA GLU A 38 8.12 -28.47 9.57
C GLU A 38 8.36 -27.73 10.89
N SER A 39 8.90 -28.41 11.91
CA SER A 39 9.17 -27.87 13.24
C SER A 39 9.91 -26.52 13.24
N LYS A 40 10.97 -26.41 12.42
CA LYS A 40 11.76 -25.18 12.29
C LYS A 40 10.98 -24.03 11.65
N ALA A 41 10.11 -24.34 10.69
CA ALA A 41 9.28 -23.34 10.02
C ALA A 41 8.22 -22.77 10.97
N PHE A 42 7.55 -23.61 11.74
CA PHE A 42 6.61 -23.16 12.76
C PHE A 42 7.30 -22.37 13.88
N GLN A 43 8.50 -22.79 14.30
CA GLN A 43 9.27 -22.04 15.30
C GLN A 43 9.70 -20.66 14.79
N SER A 44 10.11 -20.53 13.52
CA SER A 44 10.47 -19.23 12.95
C SER A 44 9.24 -18.34 12.80
N LEU A 45 8.09 -18.91 12.44
CA LEU A 45 6.81 -18.22 12.38
C LEU A 45 6.37 -17.73 13.78
N ALA A 46 6.49 -18.56 14.81
CA ALA A 46 6.20 -18.19 16.19
C ALA A 46 7.03 -16.98 16.64
N LYS A 47 8.35 -17.01 16.40
CA LYS A 47 9.27 -15.90 16.71
C LYS A 47 8.92 -14.62 15.95
N LYS A 48 8.55 -14.75 14.66
CA LYS A 48 8.08 -13.62 13.86
C LYS A 48 6.84 -13.00 14.48
N GLN A 49 5.83 -13.80 14.85
CA GLN A 49 4.61 -13.32 15.48
C GLN A 49 4.87 -12.68 16.86
N GLU A 50 5.80 -13.21 17.64
CA GLU A 50 6.21 -12.58 18.91
C GLU A 50 6.85 -11.21 18.69
N SER A 51 7.71 -11.05 17.67
CA SER A 51 8.27 -9.74 17.32
C SER A 51 7.20 -8.74 16.86
N LEU A 52 6.17 -9.20 16.14
CA LEU A 52 5.03 -8.38 15.73
C LEU A 52 4.17 -8.01 16.93
N ALA A 53 4.01 -8.91 17.90
CA ALA A 53 3.24 -8.68 19.11
C ALA A 53 3.85 -7.62 20.03
N LEU A 54 5.16 -7.37 19.94
CA LEU A 54 5.83 -6.29 20.66
C LEU A 54 5.61 -4.90 20.03
N LYS A 55 5.27 -4.86 18.74
CA LYS A 55 5.06 -3.63 17.97
C LYS A 55 3.59 -3.31 17.73
N CYS A 56 2.70 -4.26 17.97
CA CYS A 56 1.27 -4.07 17.81
C CYS A 56 0.77 -3.15 18.94
N GLY A 57 0.02 -2.10 18.59
CA GLY A 57 -0.42 -1.06 19.53
C GLY A 57 -0.14 0.37 19.06
N GLU A 58 0.91 0.61 18.28
CA GLU A 58 1.21 1.95 17.74
C GLU A 58 0.49 2.25 16.41
N THR A 59 0.24 1.24 15.56
CA THR A 59 -0.35 1.45 14.22
C THR A 59 -1.46 0.48 13.81
N ASN A 60 -1.66 -0.64 14.51
CA ASN A 60 -2.60 -1.71 14.09
C ASN A 60 -3.18 -2.50 15.29
N SER A 61 -4.33 -3.17 15.07
CA SER A 61 -4.94 -4.06 16.06
C SER A 61 -4.11 -5.34 16.27
N CYS A 62 -3.75 -5.64 17.53
CA CYS A 62 -2.96 -6.83 17.88
C CYS A 62 -3.72 -8.15 17.74
N ASP A 63 -5.03 -8.11 17.50
CA ASP A 63 -5.91 -9.27 17.52
C ASP A 63 -5.51 -10.33 16.49
N HIS A 64 -5.18 -9.93 15.26
CA HIS A 64 -4.67 -10.83 14.23
C HIS A 64 -3.32 -11.46 14.59
N VAL A 65 -2.40 -10.70 15.18
CA VAL A 65 -1.09 -11.18 15.60
C VAL A 65 -1.24 -12.22 16.71
N TYR A 66 -2.06 -11.94 17.72
CA TYR A 66 -2.34 -12.88 18.80
C TYR A 66 -3.11 -14.11 18.32
N PHE A 67 -4.05 -13.94 17.40
CA PHE A 67 -4.81 -15.06 16.82
C PHE A 67 -3.88 -16.00 16.04
N THR A 68 -3.01 -15.46 15.19
CA THR A 68 -2.01 -16.26 14.46
C THR A 68 -1.08 -16.99 15.42
N ARG A 69 -0.60 -16.30 16.46
CA ARG A 69 0.28 -16.90 17.47
C ARG A 69 -0.42 -18.02 18.26
N ALA A 70 -1.72 -17.90 18.48
CA ALA A 70 -2.53 -18.92 19.13
C ALA A 70 -2.70 -20.17 18.24
N LEU A 71 -2.97 -19.98 16.94
CA LEU A 71 -3.04 -21.07 15.97
C LEU A 71 -1.70 -21.84 15.88
N ILE A 72 -0.58 -21.13 15.86
CA ILE A 72 0.76 -21.76 15.93
C ILE A 72 0.92 -22.52 17.25
N GLY A 73 0.41 -21.94 18.35
CA GLY A 73 0.41 -22.56 19.67
C GLY A 73 -0.28 -23.93 19.70
N LEU A 74 -1.24 -24.20 18.82
CA LEU A 74 -1.90 -25.52 18.71
C LEU A 74 -0.91 -26.65 18.37
N TYR A 75 0.24 -26.33 17.76
CA TYR A 75 1.31 -27.26 17.44
C TYR A 75 2.43 -27.28 18.51
N GLU A 76 2.41 -26.35 19.46
CA GLU A 76 3.39 -26.25 20.55
C GLU A 76 2.84 -26.89 21.84
N SER A 77 1.77 -26.31 22.39
CA SER A 77 1.07 -26.83 23.56
C SER A 77 -0.32 -26.20 23.68
N ARG A 78 -1.26 -26.92 24.32
CA ARG A 78 -2.60 -26.38 24.54
C ARG A 78 -2.56 -25.13 25.43
N GLU A 79 -1.65 -25.03 26.40
CA GLU A 79 -1.52 -23.81 27.22
C GLU A 79 -1.08 -22.61 26.40
N VAL A 80 -0.14 -22.79 25.47
CA VAL A 80 0.32 -21.68 24.63
C VAL A 80 -0.82 -21.19 23.75
N ALA A 81 -1.53 -22.10 23.10
CA ALA A 81 -2.70 -21.76 22.30
C ALA A 81 -3.77 -21.00 23.13
N GLU A 82 -4.15 -21.56 24.27
CA GLU A 82 -5.15 -20.98 25.18
C GLU A 82 -4.74 -19.58 25.64
N LYS A 83 -3.48 -19.40 26.06
CA LYS A 83 -2.93 -18.11 26.50
C LYS A 83 -3.08 -17.05 25.41
N TYR A 84 -2.73 -17.36 24.17
CA TYR A 84 -2.78 -16.38 23.08
C TYR A 84 -4.20 -16.14 22.56
N PHE A 85 -5.07 -17.16 22.52
CA PHE A 85 -6.50 -16.95 22.29
C PHE A 85 -7.11 -16.04 23.35
N GLY A 86 -6.71 -16.19 24.61
CA GLY A 86 -7.11 -15.29 25.71
C GLY A 86 -6.67 -13.84 25.47
N LYS A 87 -5.48 -13.61 24.89
CA LYS A 87 -5.02 -12.27 24.51
C LYS A 87 -5.86 -11.64 23.41
N VAL A 88 -6.35 -12.43 22.45
CA VAL A 88 -7.30 -11.94 21.42
C VAL A 88 -8.57 -11.41 22.08
N LEU A 89 -9.12 -12.17 23.04
CA LEU A 89 -10.30 -11.75 23.80
C LEU A 89 -10.05 -10.48 24.62
N ALA A 90 -8.84 -10.32 25.18
CA ALA A 90 -8.49 -9.15 25.96
C ALA A 90 -8.37 -7.88 25.11
N VAL A 91 -7.81 -7.97 23.90
CA VAL A 91 -7.57 -6.80 23.04
C VAL A 91 -8.75 -6.47 22.14
N ALA A 92 -9.48 -7.47 21.65
CA ALA A 92 -10.57 -7.27 20.70
C ALA A 92 -11.79 -8.16 21.01
N PRO A 93 -12.46 -7.98 22.17
CA PRO A 93 -13.52 -8.88 22.65
C PRO A 93 -14.75 -9.00 21.73
N LYS A 94 -14.95 -8.01 20.85
CA LYS A 94 -16.09 -7.94 19.91
C LYS A 94 -15.73 -8.34 18.48
N SER A 95 -14.48 -8.73 18.20
CA SER A 95 -14.07 -9.12 16.84
C SER A 95 -14.59 -10.52 16.48
N GLN A 96 -14.66 -10.83 15.18
CA GLN A 96 -14.93 -12.21 14.77
C GLN A 96 -13.85 -13.18 15.26
N LEU A 97 -12.60 -12.72 15.36
CA LEU A 97 -11.50 -13.53 15.90
C LEU A 97 -11.74 -13.88 17.37
N ALA A 98 -12.40 -13.02 18.15
CA ALA A 98 -12.77 -13.33 19.53
C ALA A 98 -13.81 -14.45 19.62
N ALA A 99 -14.82 -14.47 18.74
CA ALA A 99 -15.78 -15.57 18.70
C ALA A 99 -15.09 -16.92 18.42
N SER A 100 -14.22 -16.96 17.40
CA SER A 100 -13.42 -18.15 17.09
C SER A 100 -12.46 -18.52 18.23
N SER A 101 -11.81 -17.53 18.86
CA SER A 101 -10.90 -17.75 19.98
C SER A 101 -11.61 -18.37 21.18
N LYS A 102 -12.84 -17.95 21.48
CA LYS A 102 -13.65 -18.52 22.55
C LYS A 102 -13.98 -19.99 22.27
N ALA A 103 -14.34 -20.33 21.04
CA ALA A 103 -14.62 -21.71 20.65
C ALA A 103 -13.36 -22.59 20.77
N TRP A 104 -12.19 -22.10 20.36
CA TRP A 104 -10.92 -22.80 20.56
C TRP A 104 -10.59 -23.00 22.03
N ILE A 105 -10.74 -21.98 22.88
CA ILE A 105 -10.51 -22.12 24.31
C ILE A 105 -11.43 -23.17 24.91
N GLN A 106 -12.71 -23.18 24.54
CA GLN A 106 -13.66 -24.22 24.98
C GLN A 106 -13.17 -25.61 24.59
N LEU A 107 -12.77 -25.82 23.34
CA LEU A 107 -12.26 -27.09 22.83
C LEU A 107 -10.95 -27.52 23.52
N LEU A 108 -10.04 -26.58 23.79
CA LEU A 108 -8.77 -26.84 24.48
C LEU A 108 -8.98 -27.19 25.96
N GLN A 109 -10.00 -26.58 26.58
CA GLN A 109 -10.41 -26.79 27.97
C GLN A 109 -11.38 -27.95 28.14
N GLU A 110 -11.96 -28.50 27.07
CA GLU A 110 -12.90 -29.63 27.08
C GLU A 110 -12.16 -30.90 27.52
N ARG A 111 -11.91 -30.93 28.83
CA ARG A 111 -11.53 -32.07 29.63
C ARG A 111 -12.81 -32.87 29.79
N GLU A 112 -13.05 -33.84 28.93
CA GLU A 112 -14.10 -34.82 29.18
C GLU A 112 -13.78 -35.55 30.49
N ALA A 113 -14.31 -35.04 31.61
CA ALA A 113 -14.58 -35.85 32.77
C ALA A 113 -15.77 -36.76 32.38
N PRO A 114 -15.64 -38.09 32.48
CA PRO A 114 -16.72 -38.99 32.10
C PRO A 114 -17.85 -38.91 33.12
N GLY A 115 -18.72 -37.93 32.96
CA GLY A 115 -20.06 -37.90 33.53
C GLY A 115 -21.02 -38.54 32.54
N ALA A 116 -21.45 -39.77 32.83
CA ALA A 116 -22.70 -40.35 32.36
C ALA A 116 -22.82 -40.78 30.87
N LYS A 117 -21.91 -41.62 30.39
CA LYS A 117 -22.28 -42.60 29.33
C LYS A 117 -21.99 -44.00 29.83
N SER A 118 -23.01 -44.85 29.80
CA SER A 118 -22.90 -46.27 30.16
C SER A 118 -21.75 -46.89 29.35
N TRP A 119 -20.81 -47.53 30.04
CA TRP A 119 -19.63 -48.15 29.42
C TRP A 119 -19.92 -49.08 28.22
N PRO A 120 -21.07 -49.80 28.12
CA PRO A 120 -21.35 -50.63 26.95
C PRO A 120 -21.66 -49.78 25.70
N GLU A 121 -22.29 -48.63 25.88
CA GLU A 121 -22.65 -47.70 24.81
C GLU A 121 -21.39 -47.01 24.25
N ALA A 122 -20.48 -46.63 25.15
CA ALA A 122 -19.17 -46.11 24.78
C ALA A 122 -18.37 -47.14 23.97
N PHE A 123 -18.42 -48.42 24.34
CA PHE A 123 -17.69 -49.47 23.62
C PHE A 123 -18.27 -49.77 22.23
N LEU A 124 -19.59 -49.77 22.08
CA LEU A 124 -20.25 -50.04 20.79
C LEU A 124 -20.09 -48.89 19.79
N ILE A 125 -20.07 -47.65 20.27
CA ILE A 125 -19.95 -46.46 19.42
C ILE A 125 -18.47 -46.09 19.18
N ALA A 126 -17.54 -46.54 20.04
CA ALA A 126 -16.13 -46.14 20.00
C ALA A 126 -15.43 -46.30 18.64
N PRO A 127 -15.52 -47.44 17.91
CA PRO A 127 -14.81 -47.58 16.63
C PRO A 127 -15.28 -46.56 15.58
N ALA A 128 -16.60 -46.40 15.44
CA ALA A 128 -17.18 -45.42 14.52
C ALA A 128 -16.84 -43.98 14.93
N LEU A 129 -16.85 -43.69 16.24
CA LEU A 129 -16.51 -42.37 16.77
C LEU A 129 -15.02 -42.04 16.57
N VAL A 130 -14.12 -43.02 16.68
CA VAL A 130 -12.67 -42.86 16.50
C VAL A 130 -12.34 -42.49 15.06
N ASP A 131 -12.92 -43.18 14.08
CA ASP A 131 -12.68 -42.89 12.66
C ASP A 131 -13.19 -41.50 12.28
N THR A 132 -14.41 -41.15 12.71
CA THR A 132 -14.98 -39.81 12.47
C THR A 132 -14.14 -38.73 13.16
N ASN A 133 -13.74 -38.94 14.41
CA ASN A 133 -12.91 -38.00 15.16
C ASN A 133 -11.53 -37.83 14.51
N THR A 134 -10.97 -38.88 13.94
CA THR A 134 -9.68 -38.82 13.23
C THR A 134 -9.81 -38.03 11.93
N SER A 135 -10.85 -38.30 11.12
CA SER A 135 -11.10 -37.51 9.89
C SER A 135 -11.38 -36.03 10.19
N LEU A 136 -12.11 -35.76 11.28
CA LEU A 136 -12.43 -34.40 11.72
C LEU A 136 -11.17 -33.69 12.20
N ALA A 137 -10.34 -34.36 13.00
CA ALA A 137 -9.07 -33.81 13.48
C ALA A 137 -8.10 -33.51 12.32
N GLN A 138 -7.99 -34.40 11.35
CA GLN A 138 -7.19 -34.16 10.14
C GLN A 138 -7.74 -32.99 9.31
N THR A 139 -9.05 -32.86 9.20
CA THR A 139 -9.69 -31.76 8.49
C THR A 139 -9.47 -30.44 9.22
N ALA A 140 -9.60 -30.44 10.55
CA ALA A 140 -9.32 -29.29 11.39
C ALA A 140 -7.85 -28.86 11.29
N ASP A 141 -6.90 -29.81 11.28
CA ASP A 141 -5.48 -29.51 11.07
C ASP A 141 -5.23 -28.82 9.73
N ARG A 142 -5.77 -29.38 8.64
CA ARG A 142 -5.66 -28.76 7.30
C ARG A 142 -6.24 -27.35 7.27
N LEU A 143 -7.43 -27.15 7.85
CA LEU A 143 -8.06 -25.83 7.91
C LEU A 143 -7.25 -24.83 8.73
N VAL A 144 -6.60 -25.26 9.81
CA VAL A 144 -5.72 -24.40 10.60
C VAL A 144 -4.47 -24.02 9.81
N ARG A 145 -3.88 -24.95 9.06
CA ARG A 145 -2.75 -24.67 8.15
C ARG A 145 -3.15 -23.69 7.05
N ASP A 146 -4.27 -23.92 6.38
CA ASP A 146 -4.80 -23.00 5.35
C ASP A 146 -5.08 -21.61 5.93
N LEU A 147 -5.58 -21.54 7.17
CA LEU A 147 -5.84 -20.28 7.85
C LEU A 147 -4.54 -19.54 8.20
N LEU A 148 -3.49 -20.27 8.61
CA LEU A 148 -2.16 -19.71 8.85
C LEU A 148 -1.55 -19.15 7.56
N ASP A 149 -1.66 -19.86 6.44
CA ASP A 149 -1.19 -19.41 5.13
C ASP A 149 -1.95 -18.15 4.67
N ARG A 150 -3.27 -18.16 4.82
CA ARG A 150 -4.11 -16.98 4.52
C ARG A 150 -3.72 -15.78 5.37
N GLU A 151 -3.50 -15.96 6.67
CA GLU A 151 -3.10 -14.86 7.54
C GLU A 151 -1.68 -14.38 7.22
N ALA A 152 -0.76 -15.25 6.80
CA ALA A 152 0.55 -14.84 6.31
C ALA A 152 0.45 -13.91 5.08
N ILE A 153 -0.46 -14.21 4.14
CA ILE A 153 -0.76 -13.32 2.99
C ILE A 153 -1.34 -11.99 3.48
N VAL A 154 -2.30 -12.02 4.40
CA VAL A 154 -2.90 -10.80 4.97
C VAL A 154 -1.84 -9.92 5.64
N GLN A 155 -0.91 -10.50 6.39
CA GLN A 155 0.19 -9.77 7.01
C GLN A 155 1.14 -9.15 5.96
N GLN A 156 1.41 -9.86 4.86
CA GLN A 156 2.19 -9.32 3.75
C GLN A 156 1.48 -8.15 3.05
N LEU A 157 0.16 -8.23 2.87
CA LEU A 157 -0.60 -7.12 2.29
C LEU A 157 -0.62 -5.90 3.22
N ARG A 158 -0.70 -6.11 4.54
CA ARG A 158 -0.59 -5.01 5.52
C ARG A 158 0.77 -4.34 5.47
N SER A 159 1.86 -5.12 5.42
CA SER A 159 3.21 -4.53 5.34
C SER A 159 3.45 -3.74 4.04
N MET A 160 2.92 -4.22 2.91
CA MET A 160 2.95 -3.49 1.64
C MET A 160 2.16 -2.19 1.74
N LYS A 161 0.92 -2.25 2.26
CA LYS A 161 0.07 -1.07 2.45
C LYS A 161 0.72 -0.01 3.34
N ASP A 162 1.37 -0.43 4.43
CA ASP A 162 2.07 0.49 5.33
C ASP A 162 3.26 1.15 4.62
N GLY A 163 4.03 0.36 3.84
CA GLY A 163 5.10 0.88 2.98
C GLY A 163 4.61 1.90 1.94
N ASP A 164 3.51 1.60 1.26
CA ASP A 164 2.87 2.50 0.29
C ASP A 164 2.37 3.78 0.97
N SER A 165 1.79 3.67 2.18
CA SER A 165 1.33 4.83 2.96
C SER A 165 2.51 5.75 3.31
N HIS A 166 3.62 5.19 3.76
CA HIS A 166 4.85 5.95 4.01
C HIS A 166 5.43 6.60 2.74
N ALA A 167 5.38 5.90 1.61
CA ALA A 167 5.82 6.44 0.32
C ALA A 167 4.94 7.62 -0.13
N VAL A 168 3.62 7.49 0.01
CA VAL A 168 2.65 8.58 -0.28
C VAL A 168 2.92 9.78 0.61
N GLU A 169 3.12 9.59 1.91
CA GLU A 169 3.47 10.70 2.81
C GLU A 169 4.80 11.36 2.44
N ALA A 170 5.81 10.60 2.02
CA ALA A 170 7.09 11.14 1.59
C ALA A 170 6.93 12.00 0.32
N LEU A 171 6.19 11.51 -0.67
CA LEU A 171 5.86 12.25 -1.89
C LEU A 171 5.06 13.52 -1.58
N GLN A 172 4.10 13.45 -0.66
CA GLN A 172 3.32 14.62 -0.26
C GLN A 172 4.19 15.69 0.40
N ARG A 173 5.17 15.30 1.23
CA ARG A 173 6.15 16.24 1.79
C ARG A 173 7.02 16.86 0.71
N GLU A 174 7.47 16.08 -0.26
CA GLU A 174 8.30 16.58 -1.36
C GLU A 174 7.52 17.55 -2.26
N LEU A 175 6.25 17.25 -2.57
CA LEU A 175 5.39 18.17 -3.32
C LEU A 175 5.18 19.48 -2.57
N ALA A 176 4.91 19.43 -1.26
CA ALA A 176 4.78 20.63 -0.44
C ALA A 176 6.06 21.47 -0.39
N ASP A 177 7.23 20.84 -0.39
CA ASP A 177 8.52 21.54 -0.44
C ASP A 177 8.77 22.17 -1.82
N ARG A 178 8.42 21.46 -2.89
CA ARG A 178 8.48 21.99 -4.27
C ARG A 178 7.54 23.17 -4.45
N ASP A 179 6.32 23.13 -3.91
CA ASP A 179 5.38 24.24 -3.95
C ASP A 179 5.93 25.48 -3.23
N ARG A 180 6.51 25.31 -2.03
CA ARG A 180 7.18 26.40 -1.32
C ARG A 180 8.36 26.97 -2.11
N LYS A 181 9.13 26.11 -2.78
CA LYS A 181 10.25 26.53 -3.63
C LYS A 181 9.77 27.31 -4.86
N ILE A 182 8.66 26.89 -5.47
CA ILE A 182 8.02 27.60 -6.59
C ILE A 182 7.56 28.99 -6.11
N GLU A 183 6.88 29.07 -4.97
CA GLU A 183 6.40 30.34 -4.39
C GLU A 183 7.56 31.33 -4.12
N SER A 184 8.68 30.83 -3.60
CA SER A 184 9.89 31.63 -3.37
C SER A 184 10.52 32.14 -4.67
N LEU A 185 10.57 31.29 -5.70
CA LEU A 185 11.08 31.67 -7.02
C LEU A 185 10.16 32.69 -7.71
N LEU A 186 8.84 32.55 -7.57
CA LEU A 186 7.86 33.52 -8.08
C LEU A 186 8.02 34.87 -7.37
N SER A 187 8.11 34.88 -6.03
CA SER A 187 8.36 36.09 -5.24
C SER A 187 9.65 36.79 -5.66
N LYS A 188 10.74 36.02 -5.86
CA LYS A 188 12.03 36.56 -6.32
C LYS A 188 11.95 37.09 -7.76
N LYS A 189 11.17 36.43 -8.63
CA LYS A 189 10.95 36.87 -10.01
C LYS A 189 10.12 38.15 -10.07
N ASP A 190 9.13 38.33 -9.21
CA ASP A 190 8.39 39.60 -9.12
C ASP A 190 9.26 40.72 -8.56
N GLN A 191 10.11 40.44 -7.56
CA GLN A 191 11.13 41.39 -7.10
C GLN A 191 12.13 41.75 -8.23
N GLY A 192 12.51 40.76 -9.03
CA GLY A 192 13.39 40.91 -10.20
C GLY A 192 12.74 41.61 -11.39
N ARG A 193 11.41 41.53 -11.54
CA ARG A 193 10.65 42.28 -12.56
C ARG A 193 10.49 43.75 -12.19
N ILE A 194 10.38 44.07 -10.90
CA ILE A 194 10.46 45.46 -10.41
C ILE A 194 11.91 45.99 -10.56
N ALA A 195 12.91 45.09 -10.56
CA ALA A 195 14.31 45.40 -10.83
C ALA A 195 14.71 45.30 -12.32
N GLY A 196 13.77 45.11 -13.25
CA GLY A 196 13.97 45.51 -14.64
C GLY A 196 14.04 47.03 -14.63
N ASP A 197 15.26 47.57 -14.54
CA ASP A 197 15.53 48.94 -14.11
C ASP A 197 14.55 49.93 -14.76
N PRO A 198 13.54 50.44 -14.02
CA PRO A 198 12.51 51.31 -14.59
C PRO A 198 13.11 52.59 -15.17
N THR A 199 14.33 52.94 -14.74
CA THR A 199 15.10 54.04 -15.31
C THR A 199 15.64 53.72 -16.71
N THR A 200 16.04 52.47 -16.98
CA THR A 200 16.42 52.03 -18.34
C THR A 200 15.21 52.02 -19.27
N VAL A 201 14.06 51.55 -18.81
CA VAL A 201 12.82 51.60 -19.60
C VAL A 201 12.37 53.04 -19.86
N GLN A 202 12.40 53.92 -18.85
CA GLN A 202 12.07 55.33 -19.02
C GLN A 202 13.05 56.08 -19.94
N SER A 203 14.36 55.80 -19.83
CA SER A 203 15.37 56.44 -20.68
C SER A 203 15.24 56.01 -22.13
N LEU A 204 14.98 54.72 -22.39
CA LEU A 204 14.67 54.23 -23.74
C LEU A 204 13.39 54.86 -24.28
N GLN A 205 12.34 54.97 -23.45
CA GLN A 205 11.08 55.60 -23.85
C GLN A 205 11.25 57.09 -24.18
N LYS A 206 12.09 57.81 -23.43
CA LYS A 206 12.44 59.20 -23.70
C LYS A 206 13.24 59.34 -25.00
N GLN A 207 14.19 58.44 -25.25
CA GLN A 207 14.95 58.42 -26.51
C GLN A 207 14.07 58.14 -27.72
N ILE A 208 13.06 57.28 -27.58
CA ILE A 208 12.06 57.02 -28.64
C ILE A 208 11.27 58.31 -28.94
N ALA A 209 10.72 58.95 -27.91
CA ALA A 209 9.94 60.18 -28.09
C ALA A 209 10.77 61.33 -28.71
N GLU A 210 12.06 61.44 -28.36
CA GLU A 210 12.94 62.45 -28.93
C GLU A 210 13.29 62.15 -30.40
N ARG A 211 13.46 60.86 -30.75
CA ARG A 211 13.61 60.44 -32.13
C ARG A 211 12.35 60.70 -32.95
N ASP A 212 11.17 60.42 -32.41
CA ASP A 212 9.90 60.69 -33.09
C ASP A 212 9.71 62.18 -33.36
N ARG A 213 10.05 63.03 -32.38
CA ARG A 213 10.02 64.49 -32.56
C ARG A 213 10.96 64.95 -33.68
N LYS A 214 12.16 64.36 -33.74
CA LYS A 214 13.14 64.67 -34.79
C LYS A 214 12.69 64.16 -36.15
N ILE A 215 12.01 63.01 -36.21
CA ILE A 215 11.38 62.50 -37.43
C ILE A 215 10.31 63.47 -37.92
N GLU A 216 9.45 63.97 -37.03
CA GLU A 216 8.40 64.94 -37.37
C GLU A 216 8.97 66.26 -37.91
N GLU A 217 10.03 66.78 -37.27
CA GLU A 217 10.70 67.99 -37.72
C GLU A 217 11.34 67.80 -39.10
N LEU A 218 12.07 66.69 -39.29
CA LEU A 218 12.66 66.37 -40.58
C LEU A 218 11.58 66.13 -41.66
N SER A 219 10.46 65.51 -41.30
CA SER A 219 9.30 65.32 -42.19
C SER A 219 8.72 66.66 -42.63
N THR A 220 8.55 67.60 -41.69
CA THR A 220 8.06 68.96 -41.97
C THR A 220 9.02 69.72 -42.89
N GLN A 221 10.32 69.63 -42.64
CA GLN A 221 11.34 70.23 -43.50
C GLN A 221 11.30 69.65 -44.91
N LEU A 222 11.09 68.33 -45.03
CA LEU A 222 10.99 67.64 -46.31
C LEU A 222 9.73 68.07 -47.08
N GLU A 223 8.60 68.27 -46.40
CA GLU A 223 7.38 68.80 -47.00
C GLU A 223 7.56 70.25 -47.47
N ALA A 224 8.22 71.09 -46.67
CA ALA A 224 8.54 72.46 -47.04
C ALA A 224 9.46 72.51 -48.27
N LEU A 225 10.52 71.69 -48.30
CA LEU A 225 11.40 71.56 -49.47
C LEU A 225 10.63 71.11 -50.71
N LYS A 226 9.71 70.16 -50.55
CA LYS A 226 8.88 69.67 -51.64
C LYS A 226 7.95 70.75 -52.21
N ARG A 227 7.39 71.64 -51.36
CA ARG A 227 6.61 72.79 -51.82
C ARG A 227 7.47 73.79 -52.59
N ILE A 228 8.69 74.06 -52.12
CA ILE A 228 9.64 74.94 -52.83
C ILE A 228 10.02 74.36 -54.19
N ASP A 229 10.34 73.07 -54.25
CA ASP A 229 10.67 72.39 -55.51
C ASP A 229 9.48 72.41 -56.49
N GLN A 230 8.26 72.19 -55.98
CA GLN A 230 7.03 72.28 -56.76
C GLN A 230 6.76 73.71 -57.27
N GLU A 231 6.88 74.74 -56.41
CA GLU A 231 6.75 76.14 -56.81
C GLU A 231 7.81 76.55 -57.83
N MET A 232 9.04 76.04 -57.69
CA MET A 232 10.13 76.26 -58.64
C MET A 232 9.83 75.57 -59.97
N ARG A 233 9.34 74.32 -59.96
CA ARG A 233 8.87 73.61 -61.17
C ARG A 233 7.70 74.33 -61.84
N GLU A 234 6.76 74.89 -61.07
CA GLU A 234 5.63 75.64 -61.61
C GLU A 234 6.04 76.99 -62.23
N LYS A 235 7.08 77.63 -61.67
CA LYS A 235 7.70 78.85 -62.23
C LYS A 235 8.57 78.56 -63.46
N VAL A 236 9.17 77.38 -63.54
CA VAL A 236 9.86 76.89 -64.74
C VAL A 236 8.84 76.18 -65.65
N ARG A 237 7.98 76.95 -66.32
CA ARG A 237 7.24 76.39 -67.46
C ARG A 237 8.22 76.04 -68.58
N PRO A 238 8.18 74.82 -69.14
CA PRO A 238 8.92 74.52 -70.37
C PRO A 238 8.41 75.40 -71.53
N ILE A 239 9.32 76.14 -72.16
CA ILE A 239 9.07 76.80 -73.45
C ILE A 239 8.87 75.68 -74.47
N ARG A 240 7.67 75.62 -75.06
CA ARG A 240 7.32 74.73 -76.17
C ARG A 240 7.94 75.27 -77.47
N PRO A 241 8.79 74.51 -78.19
CA PRO A 241 9.06 74.76 -79.61
C PRO A 241 7.97 74.10 -80.50
N PRO A 242 7.72 74.61 -81.72
CA PRO A 242 6.60 74.19 -82.55
C PRO A 242 6.83 72.81 -83.18
N SER A 243 5.72 72.08 -83.41
CA SER A 243 5.66 70.86 -84.20
C SER A 243 6.15 71.11 -85.63
N THR A 244 6.99 70.23 -86.22
CA THR A 244 6.83 69.70 -87.60
C THR A 244 7.76 68.48 -87.85
N ALA A 245 7.14 67.39 -88.34
CA ALA A 245 7.63 66.27 -89.18
C ALA A 245 8.68 65.23 -88.68
N THR A 246 8.18 64.01 -88.40
CA THR A 246 8.49 62.65 -88.96
C THR A 246 9.71 62.43 -89.89
N PRO A 247 10.17 61.18 -90.15
CA PRO A 247 10.20 59.92 -89.35
C PRO A 247 11.54 59.10 -89.43
N VAL A 248 11.75 58.17 -88.47
CA VAL A 248 12.25 56.74 -88.51
C VAL A 248 12.93 56.21 -89.81
N PRO A 249 13.95 55.29 -89.84
CA PRO A 249 14.41 54.27 -88.85
C PRO A 249 15.93 54.05 -88.61
N VAL A 250 16.24 53.38 -87.48
CA VAL A 250 17.15 52.23 -87.18
C VAL A 250 17.86 51.57 -88.40
N PRO A 251 19.04 50.89 -88.32
CA PRO A 251 19.48 50.07 -87.18
C PRO A 251 21.00 49.82 -86.94
N ASP A 252 21.28 49.08 -85.85
CA ASP A 252 22.36 48.08 -85.61
C ASP A 252 23.83 48.48 -85.87
N THR A 253 24.81 48.25 -84.99
CA THR A 253 25.27 46.92 -84.55
C THR A 253 26.38 47.08 -83.48
N THR A 254 26.38 46.13 -82.54
CA THR A 254 27.46 45.61 -81.65
C THR A 254 28.90 45.62 -82.20
N PRO A 255 29.96 45.36 -81.40
CA PRO A 255 30.01 44.71 -80.07
C PRO A 255 30.70 45.50 -78.94
#